data_AF-A0A6L3STJ9-F1
#
_entry.id   AF-A0A6L3STJ9-F1
#
_cell.length_a   1.000
_cell.length_b   1.000
_cell.length_c   1.000
_cell.angle_alpha   90.00
_cell.angle_beta   90.00
_cell.angle_gamma   90.00
#
_symmetry.space_group_name_H-M   'P 1'
#
loop_
_entity.id
_entity.type
_entity.pdbx_description
1 polymer ?
#
loop_
_entity_poly.entity_id
_entity_poly.type
_entity_poly.pdbx_seq_one_letter_code
_entity_poly.pdbx_strand_id
1 'polypeptide(L)'
;MRPPLITWLQDHVADVPLRGFTGRAGDVIVGRCEYDGSNRLWTWWTPLAEDVWGHAPNAEAAQQHCELWLRDWLENFRGFFVTS
;
A
#
# COMPACT_ATOMS: atom_id res chain seq x y z
N MET A 1 14.31 -17.67 -0.73
CA MET A 1 13.03 -16.94 -0.98
C MET A 1 13.39 -15.59 -1.57
N ARG A 2 12.62 -15.09 -2.55
CA ARG A 2 12.80 -13.73 -3.06
C ARG A 2 12.26 -12.75 -2.00
N PRO A 3 12.93 -11.65 -1.68
CA PRO A 3 12.38 -10.65 -0.76
C PRO A 3 11.04 -10.13 -1.28
N PRO A 4 10.12 -9.74 -0.38
CA PRO A 4 8.85 -9.16 -0.80
C PRO A 4 9.10 -7.88 -1.63
N LEU A 5 8.33 -7.70 -2.70
CA LEU A 5 8.47 -6.53 -3.58
C LEU A 5 8.12 -5.22 -2.87
N ILE A 6 7.16 -5.30 -1.94
CA ILE A 6 6.73 -4.20 -1.08
C ILE A 6 6.93 -4.64 0.37
N THR A 7 7.58 -3.80 1.16
CA THR A 7 7.71 -3.99 2.61
C THR A 7 6.74 -3.05 3.31
N TRP A 8 5.84 -3.62 4.09
CA TRP A 8 4.92 -2.87 4.95
C TRP A 8 5.54 -2.68 6.34
N LEU A 9 5.71 -1.43 6.74
CA LEU A 9 6.26 -1.05 8.04
C LEU A 9 5.16 -0.42 8.88
N GLN A 10 5.01 -0.87 10.12
CA GLN A 10 4.06 -0.27 11.04
C GLN A 10 4.52 1.14 11.43
N ASP A 11 3.60 2.09 11.37
CA ASP A 11 3.86 3.47 11.75
C ASP A 11 4.01 3.59 13.27
N HIS A 12 4.88 4.48 13.73
CA HIS A 12 5.14 4.73 15.14
C HIS A 12 5.18 6.24 15.43
N VAL A 13 4.72 6.63 16.63
CA VAL A 13 4.91 7.98 17.18
C VAL A 13 5.49 7.81 18.57
N ALA A 14 6.70 8.36 18.79
CA ALA A 14 7.44 8.20 20.05
C ALA A 14 7.49 6.72 20.52
N ASP A 15 7.86 5.81 19.61
CA ASP A 15 7.89 4.35 19.77
C ASP A 15 6.55 3.67 20.11
N VAL A 16 5.44 4.40 20.04
CA VAL A 16 4.09 3.82 20.18
C VAL A 16 3.60 3.36 18.81
N PRO A 17 3.31 2.04 18.63
CA PRO A 17 2.81 1.52 17.37
C PRO A 17 1.40 2.05 17.08
N LEU A 18 1.20 2.56 15.86
CA LEU A 18 -0.09 3.03 15.38
C LEU A 18 -0.83 1.93 14.63
N ARG A 19 -2.14 2.13 14.42
CA ARG A 19 -2.95 1.32 13.50
C ARG A 19 -2.80 1.84 12.06
N GLY A 20 -1.56 1.91 11.61
CA GLY A 20 -1.15 2.44 10.31
C GLY A 20 0.08 1.71 9.82
N PHE A 21 0.14 1.48 8.51
CA PHE A 21 1.28 0.86 7.84
C PHE A 21 1.65 1.67 6.60
N THR A 22 2.95 1.87 6.41
CA THR A 22 3.52 2.47 5.21
C THR A 22 4.16 1.39 4.34
N GLY A 23 3.68 1.25 3.10
CA GLY A 23 4.23 0.32 2.11
C GLY A 23 5.35 0.97 1.31
N ARG A 24 6.51 0.30 1.23
CA ARG A 24 7.68 0.79 0.48
C ARG A 24 8.21 -0.23 -0.52
N ALA A 25 8.54 0.25 -1.72
CA ALA A 25 9.36 -0.46 -2.70
C ALA A 25 10.72 0.25 -2.80
N GLY A 26 11.71 -0.24 -2.07
CA GLY A 26 12.97 0.50 -1.85
C GLY A 26 12.69 1.83 -1.13
N ASP A 27 13.12 2.94 -1.74
CA ASP A 27 12.92 4.28 -1.17
C ASP A 27 11.58 4.93 -1.53
N VAL A 28 10.78 4.29 -2.38
CA VAL A 28 9.50 4.81 -2.84
C VAL A 28 8.38 4.36 -1.91
N ILE A 29 7.59 5.31 -1.41
CA ILE A 29 6.32 5.00 -0.73
C ILE A 29 5.28 4.68 -1.80
N VAL A 30 4.72 3.48 -1.74
CA VAL A 30 3.76 3.00 -2.75
C VAL A 30 2.34 2.92 -2.22
N GLY A 31 2.15 2.90 -0.90
CA GLY A 31 0.84 2.81 -0.30
C GLY A 31 0.83 3.08 1.19
N ARG A 32 -0.37 3.33 1.70
CA ARG A 32 -0.69 3.55 3.11
C ARG A 32 -1.91 2.70 3.45
N CYS A 33 -1.89 2.06 4.61
CA CYS A 33 -3.00 1.26 5.14
C CYS A 33 -3.28 1.68 6.57
N GLU A 34 -4.48 2.18 6.85
CA GLU A 34 -4.79 2.86 8.12
C GLU A 34 -6.14 2.40 8.65
N TYR A 35 -6.27 2.31 9.98
CA TYR A 35 -7.56 1.97 10.59
C TYR A 35 -8.41 3.22 10.78
N ASP A 36 -9.56 3.25 10.12
CA ASP A 36 -10.60 4.23 10.36
C ASP A 36 -11.44 3.79 11.57
N GLY A 37 -11.21 4.44 12.71
CA GLY A 37 -11.92 4.16 13.95
C GLY A 37 -13.41 4.52 13.92
N SER A 38 -13.81 5.49 13.09
CA SER A 38 -15.20 5.93 12.96
C SER A 38 -16.03 4.91 12.21
N ASN A 39 -15.49 4.38 11.10
CA ASN A 39 -16.17 3.38 10.27
C ASN A 39 -15.81 1.93 10.63
N ARG A 40 -14.90 1.73 11.59
CA ARG A 40 -14.43 0.42 12.10
C ARG A 40 -13.89 -0.49 10.99
N LEU A 41 -13.24 0.10 10.00
CA LEU A 41 -12.68 -0.59 8.84
C LEU A 41 -11.22 -0.18 8.63
N TRP A 42 -10.51 -0.93 7.79
CA TRP A 42 -9.20 -0.53 7.31
C TRP A 42 -9.35 0.13 5.96
N THR A 43 -8.68 1.25 5.75
CA THR A 43 -8.56 1.90 4.45
C THR A 43 -7.18 1.64 3.89
N TRP A 44 -7.08 1.71 2.56
CA TRP A 44 -5.80 1.81 1.87
C TRP A 44 -5.88 2.91 0.82
N TRP A 45 -4.75 3.52 0.52
CA TRP A 45 -4.60 4.50 -0.55
C TRP A 45 -3.15 4.50 -1.04
N THR A 46 -2.92 5.08 -2.23
CA THR A 46 -1.58 5.21 -2.81
C THR A 46 -1.25 6.68 -3.09
N PRO A 47 -0.02 7.15 -2.80
CA PRO A 47 0.41 8.48 -3.21
C PRO A 47 0.77 8.57 -4.69
N LEU A 48 0.75 7.44 -5.42
CA LEU A 48 1.18 7.38 -6.82
C LEU A 48 0.08 7.76 -7.82
N ALA A 49 -1.16 7.89 -7.36
CA ALA A 49 -2.31 8.29 -8.15
C ALA A 49 -3.33 9.04 -7.29
N GLU A 50 -3.91 10.11 -7.83
CA GLU A 50 -4.95 10.89 -7.16
C GLU A 50 -6.26 10.09 -7.05
N ASP A 51 -7.01 10.32 -5.97
CA ASP A 51 -8.34 9.74 -5.69
C ASP A 51 -8.42 8.19 -5.70
N VAL A 52 -7.28 7.51 -5.59
CA VAL A 52 -7.21 6.06 -5.50
C VAL A 52 -7.15 5.61 -4.05
N TRP A 53 -8.22 4.96 -3.60
CA TRP A 53 -8.32 4.38 -2.28
C TRP A 53 -9.36 3.26 -2.25
N GLY A 54 -9.36 2.48 -1.17
CA GLY A 54 -10.38 1.48 -0.89
C GLY A 54 -10.43 1.12 0.59
N HIS A 55 -11.24 0.12 0.91
CA HIS A 55 -11.37 -0.40 2.27
C HIS A 55 -11.29 -1.92 2.31
N ALA A 56 -11.04 -2.45 3.52
CA ALA A 56 -10.89 -3.86 3.78
C ALA A 56 -11.27 -4.19 5.25
N PRO A 57 -11.59 -5.46 5.55
CA PRO A 57 -12.00 -5.86 6.90
C PRO A 57 -10.84 -5.90 7.91
N ASN A 58 -9.59 -6.01 7.45
CA ASN A 58 -8.40 -6.05 8.30
C ASN A 58 -7.17 -5.44 7.59
N ALA A 59 -6.09 -5.23 8.34
CA ALA A 59 -4.87 -4.59 7.84
C ALA A 59 -4.23 -5.37 6.67
N GLU A 60 -4.16 -6.69 6.79
CA GLU A 60 -3.55 -7.56 5.77
C GLU A 60 -4.31 -7.47 4.45
N ALA A 61 -5.65 -7.50 4.50
CA ALA A 61 -6.49 -7.35 3.32
C ALA A 61 -6.36 -5.94 2.70
N ALA A 62 -6.21 -4.89 3.51
CA ALA A 62 -5.96 -3.54 3.00
C ALA A 62 -4.63 -3.45 2.25
N GLN A 63 -3.57 -4.04 2.81
CA GLN A 63 -2.25 -4.14 2.17
C GLN A 63 -2.33 -4.92 0.85
N GLN A 64 -2.97 -6.09 0.86
CA GLN A 64 -3.15 -6.92 -0.33
C GLN A 64 -3.96 -6.21 -1.42
N HIS A 65 -5.05 -5.53 -1.07
CA HIS A 65 -5.85 -4.77 -2.04
C HIS A 65 -5.04 -3.63 -2.68
N CYS A 66 -4.22 -2.94 -1.88
CA CYS A 66 -3.29 -1.92 -2.40
C CYS A 66 -2.26 -2.53 -3.37
N GLU A 67 -1.66 -3.66 -3.02
CA GLU A 67 -0.70 -4.36 -3.89
C GLU A 67 -1.32 -4.85 -5.20
N LEU A 68 -2.55 -5.37 -5.14
CA LEU A 68 -3.30 -5.80 -6.33
C LEU A 68 -3.57 -4.61 -7.24
N TRP A 69 -4.07 -3.51 -6.69
CA TRP A 69 -4.32 -2.29 -7.45
C TRP A 69 -3.02 -1.74 -8.08
N LEU A 70 -1.92 -1.69 -7.33
CA LEU A 70 -0.62 -1.23 -7.82
C LEU A 70 -0.11 -2.11 -8.97
N ARG A 71 -0.27 -3.43 -8.87
CA ARG A 71 0.11 -4.36 -9.93
C ARG A 71 -0.67 -4.09 -11.21
N ASP A 72 -1.99 -3.99 -11.11
CA ASP A 72 -2.86 -3.72 -12.27
C ASP A 72 -2.58 -2.34 -12.87
N TRP A 73 -2.33 -1.34 -12.02
CA TRP A 73 -1.97 0.00 -12.45
C TRP A 73 -0.63 0.04 -13.21
N LEU A 74 0.37 -0.70 -12.75
CA LEU A 74 1.69 -0.79 -13.39
C LEU A 74 1.65 -1.46 -14.77
N GLU A 75 0.69 -2.35 -15.03
CA GLU A 75 0.53 -2.95 -16.35
C GLU A 75 0.26 -1.90 -17.44
N ASN A 76 -0.36 -0.75 -17.10
CA ASN A 76 -0.53 0.36 -18.04
C ASN A 76 0.81 0.94 -18.54
N PHE A 77 1.88 0.75 -17.78
CA PHE A 77 3.22 1.25 -18.10
C PHE A 77 4.12 0.17 -18.70
N ARG A 78 3.62 -1.06 -18.85
CA ARG A 78 4.42 -2.20 -19.33
C ARG A 78 5.16 -1.90 -20.63
N GLY A 79 4.54 -1.16 -21.54
CA GLY A 79 5.15 -0.76 -22.82
C GLY A 79 6.43 0.07 -22.67
N PHE A 80 6.61 0.80 -21.56
CA PHE A 80 7.84 1.56 -21.28
C PHE A 80 9.01 0.68 -20.83
N PHE A 81 8.73 -0.53 -20.33
CA PHE A 81 9.74 -1.45 -19.80
C PHE A 81 10.19 -2.53 -20.80
N VAL A 82 9.49 -2.64 -21.93
CA VAL A 82 9.91 -3.51 -23.04
C VAL A 82 10.82 -2.69 -23.96
N THR A 83 12.09 -2.60 -23.60
CA THR A 83 13.11 -2.08 -24.51
C THR A 83 13.31 -3.09 -25.64
N SER A 84 13.31 -2.60 -26.89
CA SER A 84 13.75 -3.33 -28.09
C SER A 84 15.23 -3.67 -28.05
#